data_AF-A0A2T4S4S0-F1
#
_entry.id   AF-A0A2T4S4S0-F1
#
_cell.length_a   1.000
_cell.length_b   1.000
_cell.length_c   1.000
_cell.angle_alpha   90.00
_cell.angle_beta   90.00
_cell.angle_gamma   90.00
#
_symmetry.space_group_name_H-M   'P 1'
#
loop_
_entity.id
_entity.type
_entity.pdbx_description
1 polymer ?
#
loop_
_entity_poly.entity_id
_entity_poly.type
_entity_poly.pdbx_seq_one_letter_code
_entity_poly.pdbx_strand_id
1 'polypeptide(L)'
;ILLHLIGVTCLWMGAHTHPILFGMGILAYTLGLRHAFDADHIAAIDNTVRKLMQEKQNPSGVGFYFSIGHSSVVFIMALLLGVAVSWSQQQMPLFQAIGGIIGTMVSGLFLLLIGILNLIILVSLIRLFMRLRFEQVSDDELDQLLASR
;
A
#
# COMPACT_ATOMS: atom_id res chain seq x y z
N ILE A 1 -17.61 9.79 -7.30
CA ILE A 1 -18.83 10.46 -6.76
C ILE A 1 -19.92 9.43 -6.43
N LEU A 2 -20.40 8.63 -7.40
CA LEU A 2 -21.42 7.60 -7.15
C LEU A 2 -21.06 6.66 -5.98
N LEU A 3 -19.83 6.16 -5.95
CA LEU A 3 -19.34 5.23 -4.92
C LEU A 3 -19.29 5.88 -3.51
N HIS A 4 -18.97 7.18 -3.43
CA HIS A 4 -19.02 7.92 -2.17
C HIS A 4 -20.46 8.15 -1.71
N LEU A 5 -21.39 8.44 -2.62
CA LEU A 5 -22.80 8.57 -2.28
C LEU A 5 -23.34 7.26 -1.71
N ILE A 6 -23.08 6.13 -2.39
CA ILE A 6 -23.45 4.80 -1.92
C ILE A 6 -22.84 4.54 -0.53
N GLY A 7 -21.53 4.75 -0.38
CA GLY A 7 -20.84 4.54 0.89
C GLY A 7 -21.40 5.38 2.04
N VAL A 8 -21.67 6.67 1.82
CA VAL A 8 -22.26 7.57 2.82
C VAL A 8 -23.69 7.16 3.14
N THR A 9 -24.50 6.77 2.16
CA THR A 9 -25.87 6.28 2.41
C THR A 9 -25.88 4.97 3.21
N CYS A 10 -24.99 4.02 2.89
CA CYS A 10 -24.84 2.78 3.65
C CYS A 10 -24.36 3.06 5.08
N LEU A 11 -23.39 3.97 5.25
CA LEU A 11 -22.90 4.39 6.57
C LEU A 11 -24.03 5.03 7.37
N TRP A 12 -24.81 5.92 6.76
CA TRP A 12 -25.94 6.58 7.40
C TRP A 12 -26.99 5.56 7.86
N MET A 13 -27.39 4.63 6.99
CA MET A 13 -28.33 3.55 7.32
C MET A 13 -27.82 2.66 8.46
N GLY A 14 -26.54 2.25 8.43
CA GLY A 14 -25.96 1.42 9.47
C GLY A 14 -25.71 2.15 10.80
N ALA A 15 -25.39 3.45 10.75
CA ALA A 15 -25.14 4.25 11.94
C ALA A 15 -26.43 4.49 12.76
N HIS A 16 -27.61 4.46 12.12
CA HIS A 16 -28.90 4.54 12.82
C HIS A 16 -29.11 3.38 13.79
N THR A 17 -28.66 2.17 13.45
CA THR A 17 -28.77 0.99 14.30
C THR A 17 -27.55 0.80 15.21
N HIS A 18 -26.36 1.18 14.74
CA HIS A 18 -25.10 1.04 15.48
C HIS A 18 -24.25 2.32 15.36
N PRO A 19 -24.36 3.26 16.33
CA PRO A 19 -23.66 4.56 16.28
C PRO A 19 -22.15 4.46 16.14
N ILE A 20 -21.55 3.36 16.63
CA ILE A 20 -20.11 3.08 16.53
C ILE A 20 -19.61 2.97 15.07
N LEU A 21 -20.49 2.59 14.13
CA LEU A 21 -20.16 2.51 12.71
C LEU A 21 -19.80 3.88 12.13
N PHE A 22 -20.38 4.97 12.64
CA PHE A 22 -20.06 6.31 12.18
C PHE A 22 -18.59 6.67 12.42
N GLY A 23 -18.10 6.41 13.65
CA GLY A 23 -16.69 6.62 14.00
C GLY A 23 -15.76 5.72 13.19
N MET A 24 -16.11 4.43 13.04
CA MET A 24 -15.34 3.51 12.19
C MET A 24 -15.32 3.94 10.71
N GLY A 25 -16.43 4.48 10.19
CA GLY A 25 -16.51 4.99 8.83
C GLY A 25 -15.61 6.21 8.58
N ILE A 26 -15.56 7.15 9.53
CA ILE A 26 -14.65 8.31 9.44
C ILE A 26 -13.18 7.83 9.49
N LEU A 27 -12.85 6.91 10.39
CA LEU A 27 -11.50 6.34 10.47
C LEU A 27 -11.13 5.60 9.17
N ALA A 28 -12.02 4.76 8.65
CA ALA A 28 -11.79 4.05 7.39
C ALA A 28 -11.60 5.01 6.22
N TYR A 29 -12.38 6.10 6.15
CA TYR A 29 -12.24 7.10 5.09
C TYR A 29 -10.92 7.86 5.19
N THR A 30 -10.54 8.32 6.38
CA THR A 30 -9.29 9.08 6.59
C THR A 30 -8.05 8.21 6.42
N LEU A 31 -8.05 6.99 6.95
CA LEU A 31 -6.96 6.03 6.73
C LEU A 31 -6.87 5.59 5.27
N GLY A 32 -8.00 5.40 4.60
CA GLY A 32 -8.04 5.09 3.16
C GLY A 32 -7.50 6.24 2.30
N LEU A 33 -7.85 7.49 2.63
CA LEU A 33 -7.27 8.67 1.98
C LEU A 33 -5.75 8.73 2.19
N ARG A 34 -5.26 8.49 3.40
CA ARG A 34 -3.82 8.41 3.67
C ARG A 34 -3.15 7.32 2.84
N HIS A 35 -3.74 6.13 2.82
CA HIS A 35 -3.19 4.99 2.09
C HIS A 35 -3.06 5.25 0.59
N ALA A 36 -3.98 6.01 -0.01
CA ALA A 36 -3.91 6.38 -1.42
C ALA A 36 -2.68 7.26 -1.78
N PHE A 37 -2.01 7.85 -0.79
CA PHE A 37 -0.80 8.66 -0.97
C PHE A 37 0.48 7.93 -0.52
N ASP A 38 0.40 6.64 -0.19
CA ASP A 38 1.58 5.87 0.19
C ASP A 38 2.60 5.79 -0.97
N ALA A 39 3.89 5.76 -0.61
CA ALA A 39 4.99 5.90 -1.58
C ALA A 39 5.09 4.72 -2.57
N ASP A 40 4.53 3.56 -2.22
CA ASP A 40 4.49 2.37 -3.07
C ASP A 40 3.56 2.57 -4.27
N HIS A 41 2.39 3.18 -4.10
CA HIS A 41 1.50 3.52 -5.21
C HIS A 41 2.15 4.51 -6.17
N ILE A 42 2.80 5.54 -5.62
CA ILE A 42 3.53 6.54 -6.41
C ILE A 42 4.68 5.89 -7.18
N ALA A 43 5.48 5.05 -6.53
CA ALA A 43 6.61 4.36 -7.16
C ALA A 43 6.16 3.38 -8.25
N ALA A 44 5.06 2.66 -8.05
CA ALA A 44 4.52 1.72 -9.04
C ALA A 44 4.03 2.44 -10.30
N ILE A 45 3.31 3.56 -10.13
CA ILE A 45 2.84 4.39 -11.25
C ILE A 45 4.05 4.99 -11.98
N ASP A 46 5.00 5.59 -11.25
CA ASP A 46 6.20 6.22 -11.84
C ASP A 46 7.03 5.23 -12.64
N ASN A 47 7.33 4.04 -12.07
CA ASN A 47 8.08 3.00 -12.77
C ASN A 47 7.37 2.55 -14.07
N THR A 48 6.05 2.41 -14.03
CA THR A 48 5.27 2.00 -15.21
C THR A 48 5.25 3.10 -16.27
N VAL A 49 5.07 4.36 -15.88
CA VAL A 49 5.14 5.52 -16.77
C VAL A 49 6.52 5.61 -17.43
N ARG A 50 7.60 5.53 -16.64
CA ARG A 50 8.98 5.57 -17.14
C ARG A 50 9.26 4.43 -18.11
N LYS A 51 8.79 3.22 -17.81
CA LYS A 51 8.93 2.07 -18.71
C LYS A 51 8.23 2.31 -20.04
N LEU A 52 6.98 2.76 -20.03
CA LEU A 52 6.24 3.05 -21.27
C LEU A 52 6.90 4.17 -22.08
N MET A 53 7.42 5.20 -21.41
CA MET A 53 8.18 6.27 -22.08
C MET A 53 9.47 5.75 -22.73
N GLN A 54 10.21 4.86 -22.06
CA GLN A 54 11.40 4.20 -22.61
C GLN A 54 11.07 3.34 -23.84
N GLU A 55 9.91 2.67 -23.82
CA GLU A 55 9.40 1.88 -24.95
C GLU A 55 8.74 2.75 -26.04
N LYS A 56 8.78 4.09 -25.93
CA LYS A 56 8.11 5.06 -26.82
C LYS A 56 6.59 4.84 -26.95
N GLN A 57 5.97 4.24 -25.94
CA GLN A 57 4.53 4.07 -25.83
C GLN A 57 3.90 5.25 -25.10
N ASN A 58 2.58 5.44 -25.27
CA ASN A 58 1.85 6.51 -24.60
C ASN A 58 1.55 6.13 -23.13
N PRO A 59 2.09 6.86 -22.13
CA PRO A 59 1.84 6.58 -20.71
C PRO A 59 0.51 7.14 -20.19
N SER A 60 -0.31 7.78 -21.04
CA SER A 60 -1.57 8.36 -20.62
C SER A 60 -2.51 7.30 -20.03
N GLY A 61 -3.00 7.54 -18.81
CA GLY A 61 -4.00 6.67 -18.16
C GLY A 61 -3.44 5.60 -17.22
N VAL A 62 -2.12 5.43 -17.10
CA VAL A 62 -1.50 4.46 -16.17
C VAL A 62 -2.04 4.62 -14.74
N GLY A 63 -2.07 5.85 -14.22
CA GLY A 63 -2.59 6.12 -12.88
C GLY A 63 -4.08 5.77 -12.71
N PHE A 64 -4.89 5.97 -13.77
CA PHE A 64 -6.31 5.63 -13.74
C PHE A 64 -6.52 4.11 -13.67
N TYR A 65 -5.83 3.34 -14.53
CA TYR A 65 -5.92 1.88 -14.52
C TYR A 65 -5.33 1.27 -13.24
N PHE A 66 -4.25 1.85 -12.71
CA PHE A 66 -3.71 1.46 -11.41
C PHE A 66 -4.74 1.66 -10.30
N SER A 67 -5.35 2.86 -10.22
CA SER A 67 -6.34 3.18 -9.19
C SER A 67 -7.58 2.29 -9.29
N ILE A 68 -8.12 2.05 -10.49
CA ILE A 68 -9.32 1.22 -10.67
C ILE A 68 -9.04 -0.26 -10.38
N GLY A 69 -7.87 -0.76 -10.81
CA GLY A 69 -7.45 -2.14 -10.60
C GLY A 69 -7.17 -2.42 -9.12
N HIS A 70 -6.36 -1.58 -8.48
CA HIS A 70 -6.06 -1.74 -7.06
C HIS A 70 -7.31 -1.62 -6.18
N SER A 71 -8.15 -0.60 -6.42
CA SER A 71 -9.37 -0.39 -5.64
C SER A 71 -10.39 -1.51 -5.80
N SER A 72 -10.51 -2.09 -7.01
CA SER A 72 -11.46 -3.19 -7.25
C SER A 72 -11.06 -4.47 -6.50
N VAL A 73 -9.79 -4.84 -6.49
CA VAL A 73 -9.29 -5.99 -5.73
C VAL A 73 -9.53 -5.78 -4.23
N VAL A 74 -9.17 -4.60 -3.69
CA VAL A 74 -9.37 -4.28 -2.27
C VAL A 74 -10.85 -4.31 -1.89
N PHE A 75 -11.73 -3.73 -2.72
CA PHE A 75 -13.18 -3.73 -2.47
C PHE A 75 -13.77 -5.14 -2.47
N ILE A 76 -13.42 -5.97 -3.46
CA ILE A 76 -13.89 -7.36 -3.54
C ILE A 76 -13.37 -8.17 -2.34
N MET A 77 -12.10 -8.00 -1.97
CA MET A 77 -11.53 -8.67 -0.79
C MET A 77 -12.25 -8.27 0.49
N ALA A 78 -12.56 -6.99 0.69
CA ALA A 78 -13.30 -6.52 1.86
C ALA A 78 -14.72 -7.11 1.93
N LEU A 79 -15.42 -7.19 0.79
CA LEU A 79 -16.75 -7.81 0.71
C LEU A 79 -16.70 -9.30 1.04
N LEU A 80 -15.77 -10.04 0.40
CA LEU A 80 -15.59 -11.46 0.64
C LEU A 80 -15.23 -11.76 2.09
N LEU A 81 -14.36 -10.94 2.70
CA LEU A 81 -14.01 -11.07 4.11
C LEU A 81 -15.22 -10.84 5.01
N GLY A 82 -16.05 -9.82 4.75
CA GLY A 82 -17.28 -9.55 5.50
C GLY A 82 -18.25 -10.74 5.47
N VAL A 83 -18.47 -11.32 4.29
CA VAL A 83 -19.31 -12.53 4.12
C VAL A 83 -18.68 -13.72 4.84
N ALA A 84 -17.38 -13.96 4.66
CA ALA A 84 -16.68 -15.08 5.27
C ALA A 84 -16.72 -15.02 6.81
N VAL A 85 -16.53 -13.83 7.41
CA VAL A 85 -16.63 -13.63 8.85
C VAL A 85 -18.05 -13.88 9.35
N SER A 86 -19.07 -13.35 8.67
CA SER A 86 -20.47 -13.57 9.04
C SER A 86 -20.86 -15.05 8.96
N TRP A 87 -20.37 -15.77 7.94
CA TRP A 87 -20.62 -17.19 7.78
C TRP A 87 -19.88 -18.04 8.83
N SER A 88 -18.62 -17.70 9.11
CA SER A 88 -17.80 -18.39 10.11
C SER A 88 -18.39 -18.29 11.52
N GLN A 89 -18.97 -17.15 11.89
CA GLN A 89 -19.59 -16.95 13.21
C GLN A 89 -20.80 -17.87 13.44
N GLN A 90 -21.52 -18.25 12.37
CA GLN A 90 -22.73 -19.08 12.49
C GLN A 90 -22.46 -20.59 12.50
N GLN A 91 -21.40 -21.04 11.82
CA GLN A 91 -21.22 -22.48 11.55
C GLN A 91 -20.03 -23.13 12.27
N MET A 92 -18.95 -22.39 12.58
CA MET A 92 -17.73 -22.99 13.17
C MET A 92 -16.89 -21.98 13.99
N PRO A 93 -17.26 -21.69 15.26
CA PRO A 93 -16.51 -20.76 16.12
C PRO A 93 -15.05 -21.19 16.38
N LEU A 94 -14.76 -22.51 16.35
CA LEU A 94 -13.40 -23.04 16.49
C LEU A 94 -12.50 -22.64 15.29
N PHE A 95 -13.07 -22.57 14.09
CA PHE A 95 -12.33 -22.23 12.86
C PHE A 95 -11.97 -20.74 12.82
N GLN A 96 -12.84 -19.88 13.35
CA GLN A 96 -12.55 -18.45 13.51
C GLN A 96 -11.38 -18.20 14.48
N ALA A 97 -11.36 -18.90 15.62
CA ALA A 97 -10.31 -18.74 16.61
C ALA A 97 -8.94 -19.22 16.09
N ILE A 98 -8.89 -20.43 15.50
CA ILE A 98 -7.66 -21.00 14.97
C ILE A 98 -7.18 -20.23 13.73
N GLY A 99 -8.09 -19.91 12.81
CA GLY A 99 -7.77 -19.14 11.60
C GLY A 99 -7.31 -17.72 11.90
N GLY A 100 -7.91 -17.07 12.91
CA GLY A 100 -7.47 -15.76 13.38
C GLY A 100 -6.06 -15.78 13.96
N ILE A 101 -5.73 -16.78 14.79
CA ILE A 101 -4.38 -16.92 15.38
C ILE A 101 -3.35 -17.22 14.29
N ILE A 102 -3.60 -18.21 13.44
CA ILE A 102 -2.68 -18.59 12.35
C ILE A 102 -2.50 -17.42 11.37
N GLY A 103 -3.60 -16.79 10.94
CA GLY A 103 -3.57 -15.66 10.04
C GLY A 103 -2.79 -14.47 10.61
N THR A 104 -3.00 -14.16 11.89
CA THR A 104 -2.27 -13.08 12.58
C THR A 104 -0.80 -13.40 12.75
N MET A 105 -0.45 -14.66 13.10
CA MET A 105 0.95 -15.08 13.24
C MET A 105 1.69 -15.06 11.90
N VAL A 106 1.09 -15.62 10.85
CA VAL A 106 1.70 -15.64 9.50
C VAL A 106 1.83 -14.23 8.95
N SER A 107 0.77 -13.42 9.04
CA SER A 107 0.80 -12.03 8.56
C SER A 107 1.78 -11.18 9.38
N GLY A 108 1.78 -11.36 10.71
CA GLY A 108 2.69 -10.65 11.61
C GLY A 108 4.15 -10.98 11.32
N LEU A 109 4.49 -12.26 11.17
CA LEU A 109 5.84 -12.69 10.82
C LEU A 109 6.27 -12.14 9.46
N PHE A 110 5.39 -12.20 8.47
CA PHE A 110 5.65 -11.68 7.12
C PHE A 110 5.89 -10.16 7.13
N LEU A 111 5.04 -9.39 7.82
CA LEU A 111 5.20 -7.94 7.95
C LEU A 111 6.49 -7.57 8.69
N LEU A 112 6.86 -8.32 9.73
CA LEU A 112 8.09 -8.10 10.49
C LEU A 112 9.32 -8.36 9.61
N LEU A 113 9.27 -9.43 8.80
CA LEU A 113 10.33 -9.77 7.85
C LEU A 113 10.51 -8.67 6.79
N ILE A 114 9.43 -8.26 6.12
CA ILE A 114 9.46 -7.17 5.13
C ILE A 114 9.90 -5.86 5.78
N GLY A 115 9.44 -5.56 7.01
CA GLY A 115 9.87 -4.41 7.78
C GLY A 115 11.38 -4.38 8.05
N ILE A 116 11.97 -5.52 8.44
CA ILE A 116 13.42 -5.66 8.64
C ILE A 116 14.18 -5.46 7.33
N LEU A 117 13.74 -6.09 6.23
CA LEU A 117 14.36 -5.91 4.93
C LEU A 117 14.34 -4.44 4.48
N ASN A 118 13.20 -3.77 4.62
CA ASN A 118 13.06 -2.36 4.29
C ASN A 118 13.94 -1.47 5.17
N LEU A 119 14.10 -1.80 6.46
CA LEU A 119 14.99 -1.09 7.37
C LEU A 119 16.46 -1.22 6.94
N ILE A 120 16.89 -2.42 6.54
CA ILE A 120 18.25 -2.67 6.04
C ILE A 120 18.52 -1.84 4.77
N ILE A 121 17.57 -1.85 3.82
CA ILE A 121 17.67 -1.05 2.59
C ILE A 121 17.75 0.44 2.91
N LEU A 122 16.88 0.94 3.80
CA LEU A 122 16.87 2.34 4.22
C LEU A 122 18.21 2.75 4.82
N VAL A 123 18.77 1.95 5.73
CA VAL A 123 20.07 2.22 6.35
C VAL A 123 21.18 2.24 5.30
N SER A 124 21.14 1.33 4.31
CA SER A 124 22.09 1.32 3.20
C SER A 124 21.99 2.59 2.35
N LEU A 125 20.77 2.99 1.98
CA LEU A 125 20.52 4.21 1.20
C LEU A 125 20.94 5.48 1.95
N ILE A 126 20.67 5.58 3.26
CA ILE A 126 21.09 6.72 4.07
C ILE A 126 22.62 6.79 4.15
N ARG A 127 23.31 5.67 4.34
CA ARG A 127 24.79 5.65 4.33
C ARG A 127 25.35 6.10 2.99
N LEU A 128 24.78 5.61 1.88
CA LEU A 128 25.18 6.00 0.52
C LEU A 128 24.93 7.50 0.30
N PHE A 129 23.76 8.00 0.69
CA PHE A 129 23.42 9.41 0.56
C PHE A 129 24.33 10.30 1.41
N MET A 130 24.64 9.91 2.65
CA MET A 130 25.60 10.64 3.49
C MET A 130 26.99 10.60 2.88
N ARG A 131 27.44 9.47 2.34
CA ARG A 131 28.72 9.36 1.65
C ARG A 131 28.79 10.31 0.45
N LEU A 132 27.78 10.32 -0.42
CA LEU A 132 27.70 11.24 -1.56
C LEU A 132 27.56 12.72 -1.17
N ARG A 133 27.05 13.01 0.03
CA ARG A 133 26.88 14.38 0.55
C ARG A 133 28.14 14.90 1.27
N PHE A 134 28.93 14.01 1.87
CA PHE A 134 30.14 14.37 2.62
C PHE A 134 31.44 14.14 1.82
N GLU A 135 31.47 13.19 0.90
CA GLU A 135 32.42 13.21 -0.23
C GLU A 135 31.88 14.25 -1.22
N GLN A 136 32.28 15.51 -1.06
CA GLN A 136 32.65 16.27 -2.26
C GLN A 136 33.71 15.40 -2.94
N VAL A 137 33.29 14.59 -3.91
CA VAL A 137 34.22 14.02 -4.87
C VAL A 137 34.93 15.24 -5.44
N SER A 138 36.20 15.42 -5.06
CA SER A 138 37.05 16.41 -5.69
C SER A 138 37.02 16.11 -7.18
N ASP A 139 36.81 17.13 -8.04
CA ASP A 139 36.82 16.95 -9.49
C ASP A 139 38.06 16.16 -9.96
N ASP A 140 39.17 16.26 -9.22
CA ASP A 140 40.41 15.51 -9.42
C ASP A 140 40.29 13.97 -9.32
N GLU A 141 39.42 13.44 -8.46
CA GLU A 141 39.26 11.98 -8.25
C GLU A 141 38.31 11.38 -9.31
N LEU A 142 37.35 12.19 -9.78
CA LEU A 142 36.47 11.86 -10.91
C LEU A 142 37.27 11.81 -12.23
N ASP A 143 38.18 12.74 -12.45
CA ASP A 143 39.05 12.78 -13.63
C ASP A 143 40.05 11.61 -13.66
N GLN A 144 40.59 11.17 -12.51
CA GLN A 144 41.46 10.00 -12.45
C GLN A 144 40.75 8.69 -12.82
N LEU A 145 39.51 8.50 -12.38
CA LEU A 145 38.73 7.31 -12.71
C LEU A 145 38.31 7.28 -14.19
N LEU A 146 38.09 8.45 -14.80
CA LEU A 146 37.81 8.57 -16.23
C LEU A 146 39.08 8.42 -17.10
N ALA A 147 40.24 8.87 -16.63
CA ALA A 147 41.53 8.70 -17.29
C ALA A 147 42.08 7.27 -17.21
N SER A 148 41.57 6.44 -16.29
CA SER A 148 41.94 5.02 -16.15
C SER A 148 41.15 4.06 -17.07
N ARG A 149 40.40 4.58 -18.04
CA ARG A 149 39.77 3.79 -19.12
C ARG A 149 40.53 3.88 -20.43
#